data_AF-A0A833Q7H6-F1
#
_entry.id   AF-A0A833Q7H6-F1
#
_cell.length_a   1.000
_cell.length_b   1.000
_cell.length_c   1.000
_cell.angle_alpha   90.00
_cell.angle_beta   90.00
_cell.angle_gamma   90.00
#
_symmetry.space_group_name_H-M   'P 1'
#
loop_
_entity.id
_entity.type
_entity.pdbx_description
1 polymer ?
#
loop_
_entity_poly.entity_id
_entity_poly.type
_entity_poly.pdbx_seq_one_letter_code
_entity_poly.pdbx_strand_id
1 'polypeptide(L)'
;MKFPDLNLALLSALLLIFLGSPAADAADVLYQICGTTGNYTANSTYDLNLQTLLTNLTTSATNSSSNFGFAKSTVGSVPNQIFGLVLCRGDVNSSNCSSCLSQATQDIQNLCPYYKEATIYYDFCLLRFSNQNFLSSTDNTNQVYMWNTQNVTGSKTLYSNYVRYLMNTTADYAAFNRSKKFATGQLNLSQAFPETYGLVQCTPDMSTSDCASCLNSLIDEMLKRFSGRQGARILGVRCNIRYEIYSFYSSVSLLSLTPPVENAPAPAPAMTPPVMNPGPQGMERTIYFTCASITS
;
A
#
# COMPACT_ATOMS: atom_id res chain seq x y z
N MET A 1 -58.96 16.50 47.01
CA MET A 1 -59.07 15.54 45.90
C MET A 1 -57.69 15.00 45.63
N LYS A 2 -57.47 13.71 45.91
CA LYS A 2 -56.20 12.99 45.71
C LYS A 2 -56.12 12.60 44.23
N PHE A 3 -55.06 13.00 43.54
CA PHE A 3 -54.71 12.45 42.23
C PHE A 3 -53.99 11.11 42.44
N PRO A 4 -54.25 10.08 41.62
CA PRO A 4 -53.64 8.77 41.81
C PRO A 4 -52.20 8.75 41.31
N ASP A 5 -51.37 7.99 42.03
CA ASP A 5 -49.98 7.69 41.71
C ASP A 5 -49.85 7.04 40.32
N LEU A 6 -49.44 7.83 39.33
CA LEU A 6 -49.11 7.34 38.00
C LEU A 6 -47.69 6.75 38.02
N ASN A 7 -47.63 5.44 38.24
CA ASN A 7 -46.52 4.51 38.03
C ASN A 7 -45.20 5.11 37.49
N LEU A 8 -44.30 5.47 38.41
CA LEU A 8 -42.89 5.79 38.12
C LEU A 8 -42.12 4.60 37.51
N ALA A 9 -42.70 3.38 37.56
CA ALA A 9 -42.11 2.15 37.05
C ALA A 9 -42.25 1.95 35.52
N LEU A 10 -43.04 2.78 34.82
CA LEU A 10 -43.23 2.67 33.36
C LEU A 10 -42.33 3.61 32.54
N LEU A 11 -41.66 4.58 33.18
CA LEU A 11 -40.70 5.48 32.53
C LEU A 11 -39.26 4.92 32.50
N SER A 12 -38.96 3.88 33.28
CA SER A 12 -37.64 3.24 33.32
C SER A 12 -37.44 2.14 32.25
N ALA A 13 -38.49 1.75 31.52
CA ALA A 13 -38.44 0.68 30.52
C ALA A 13 -38.16 1.17 29.08
N LEU A 14 -38.04 2.48 28.84
CA LEU A 14 -37.75 3.04 27.50
C LEU A 14 -36.29 3.51 27.29
N LEU A 15 -35.39 3.27 28.26
CA LEU A 15 -33.98 3.67 28.18
C LEU A 15 -33.02 2.47 28.01
N LEU A 16 -33.40 1.48 27.21
CA LEU A 16 -32.53 0.34 26.83
C LEU A 16 -32.41 0.16 25.31
N ILE A 17 -32.63 1.23 24.55
CA ILE A 17 -32.51 1.21 23.09
C ILE A 17 -31.16 1.82 22.68
N PHE A 18 -30.28 0.96 22.18
CA PHE A 18 -28.96 1.17 21.60
C PHE A 18 -27.77 1.43 22.55
N LEU A 19 -27.40 0.42 23.34
CA LEU A 19 -25.98 0.03 23.41
C LEU A 19 -25.68 -0.92 22.25
N GLY A 20 -25.91 -0.44 21.02
CA GLY A 20 -25.19 -1.01 19.89
C GLY A 20 -23.75 -0.59 20.09
N SER A 21 -22.84 -1.55 20.24
CA SER A 21 -21.44 -1.31 19.91
C SER A 21 -21.43 -0.53 18.60
N PRO A 22 -20.57 0.50 18.39
CA PRO A 22 -20.35 0.97 17.04
C PRO A 22 -19.99 -0.29 16.24
N ALA A 23 -20.89 -0.70 15.34
CA ALA A 23 -20.48 -1.57 14.25
C ALA A 23 -19.25 -0.87 13.71
N ALA A 24 -18.11 -1.56 13.67
CA ALA A 24 -16.88 -1.02 13.13
C ALA A 24 -17.25 -0.22 11.88
N ASP A 25 -17.02 1.09 11.90
CA ASP A 25 -17.51 2.02 10.87
C ASP A 25 -17.39 1.32 9.54
N ALA A 26 -18.52 1.11 8.86
CA ALA A 26 -18.52 0.52 7.54
C ALA A 26 -17.62 1.44 6.71
N ALA A 27 -16.40 1.00 6.42
CA ALA A 27 -15.44 1.83 5.74
C ALA A 27 -16.08 2.24 4.40
N ASP A 28 -16.15 3.54 4.12
CA ASP A 28 -16.77 3.99 2.87
C ASP A 28 -15.98 3.49 1.67
N VAL A 29 -16.70 3.06 0.63
CA VAL A 29 -16.11 2.74 -0.67
C VAL A 29 -15.50 4.03 -1.23
N LEU A 30 -14.18 4.02 -1.49
CA LEU A 30 -13.51 5.16 -2.11
C LEU A 30 -13.86 5.26 -3.59
N TYR A 31 -13.81 4.13 -4.29
CA TYR A 31 -14.15 4.03 -5.70
C TYR A 31 -14.29 2.57 -6.14
N GLN A 32 -15.06 2.35 -7.20
CA GLN A 32 -15.22 1.07 -7.87
C GLN A 32 -15.12 1.24 -9.38
N ILE A 33 -14.60 0.22 -10.05
CA ILE A 33 -14.47 0.15 -11.50
C ILE A 33 -15.04 -1.18 -11.95
N CYS A 34 -16.08 -1.14 -12.77
CA CYS A 34 -16.61 -2.32 -13.45
C CYS A 34 -15.95 -2.38 -14.84
N GLY A 35 -15.31 -3.51 -15.15
CA GLY A 35 -14.54 -3.66 -16.38
C GLY A 35 -15.39 -3.86 -17.63
N THR A 36 -14.73 -4.03 -18.77
CA THR A 36 -15.38 -4.13 -20.09
C THR A 36 -15.18 -5.48 -20.77
N THR A 37 -14.60 -6.45 -20.07
CA THR A 37 -14.22 -7.78 -20.60
C THR A 37 -15.37 -8.78 -20.67
N GLY A 38 -16.61 -8.28 -20.55
CA GLY A 38 -17.87 -9.01 -20.68
C GLY A 38 -18.56 -9.29 -19.35
N ASN A 39 -19.75 -9.87 -19.45
CA ASN A 39 -20.59 -10.23 -18.31
C ASN A 39 -20.70 -11.76 -18.18
N TYR A 40 -20.88 -12.23 -16.95
CA TYR A 40 -21.26 -13.61 -16.64
C TYR A 40 -22.75 -13.69 -16.31
N THR A 41 -23.32 -14.90 -16.28
CA THR A 41 -24.71 -15.11 -15.87
C THR A 41 -24.77 -15.68 -14.46
N ALA A 42 -25.81 -15.32 -13.70
CA ALA A 42 -26.06 -15.89 -12.38
C ALA A 42 -26.04 -17.44 -12.44
N ASN A 43 -25.44 -18.07 -11.43
CA ASN A 43 -25.28 -19.52 -11.30
C ASN A 43 -24.48 -20.20 -12.43
N SER A 44 -23.76 -19.45 -13.26
CA SER A 44 -22.83 -20.03 -14.23
C SER A 44 -21.59 -20.62 -13.56
N THR A 45 -20.82 -21.42 -14.31
CA THR A 45 -19.50 -21.87 -13.86
C THR A 45 -18.58 -20.69 -13.49
N TYR A 46 -18.68 -19.57 -14.20
CA TYR A 46 -17.93 -18.35 -13.87
C TYR A 46 -18.35 -17.78 -12.51
N ASP A 47 -19.65 -17.70 -12.23
CA ASP A 47 -20.19 -17.21 -10.96
C ASP A 47 -19.69 -18.07 -9.78
N LEU A 48 -19.79 -19.40 -9.89
CA LEU A 48 -19.30 -20.34 -8.88
C LEU A 48 -17.78 -20.25 -8.68
N ASN A 49 -17.02 -20.07 -9.76
CA ASN A 49 -15.58 -19.84 -9.70
C ASN A 49 -15.25 -18.51 -9.01
N LEU A 50 -16.06 -17.47 -9.22
CA LEU A 50 -15.88 -16.17 -8.57
C LEU A 50 -16.09 -16.27 -7.06
N GLN A 51 -17.15 -16.94 -6.59
CA GLN A 51 -17.36 -17.16 -5.15
C GLN A 51 -16.19 -17.91 -4.49
N THR A 52 -15.70 -18.93 -5.18
CA THR A 52 -14.52 -19.70 -4.74
C THR A 52 -13.26 -18.83 -4.70
N LEU A 53 -13.05 -18.00 -5.72
CA LEU A 53 -11.92 -17.07 -5.80
C LEU A 53 -11.94 -16.08 -4.63
N LEU A 54 -13.09 -15.44 -4.38
CA LEU A 54 -13.23 -14.44 -3.32
C LEU A 54 -12.92 -15.05 -1.94
N THR A 55 -13.45 -16.24 -1.68
CA THR A 55 -13.17 -16.99 -0.45
C THR A 55 -11.69 -17.34 -0.32
N ASN A 56 -11.07 -17.86 -1.39
CA ASN A 56 -9.64 -18.19 -1.39
C ASN A 56 -8.77 -16.96 -1.10
N LEU A 57 -9.11 -15.81 -1.70
CA LEU A 57 -8.39 -14.57 -1.50
C LEU A 57 -8.48 -14.08 -0.05
N THR A 58 -9.68 -14.00 0.51
CA THR A 58 -9.88 -13.53 1.89
C THR A 58 -9.17 -14.43 2.88
N THR A 59 -9.37 -15.75 2.77
CA THR A 59 -8.77 -16.72 3.70
C THR A 59 -7.25 -16.73 3.60
N SER A 60 -6.69 -16.66 2.39
CA SER A 60 -5.24 -16.66 2.20
C SER A 60 -4.60 -15.37 2.72
N ALA A 61 -5.24 -14.22 2.50
CA ALA A 61 -4.72 -12.94 2.95
C ALA A 61 -4.72 -12.81 4.48
N THR A 62 -5.73 -13.35 5.17
CA THR A 62 -5.84 -13.25 6.62
C THR A 62 -5.03 -14.32 7.37
N ASN A 63 -4.77 -15.48 6.75
CA ASN A 63 -4.04 -16.58 7.40
C ASN A 63 -2.53 -16.56 7.13
N SER A 64 -2.06 -15.71 6.21
CA SER A 64 -0.64 -15.66 5.85
C SER A 64 0.20 -14.97 6.93
N SER A 65 1.15 -15.69 7.51
CA SER A 65 2.12 -15.13 8.47
C SER A 65 3.20 -14.29 7.78
N SER A 66 3.53 -14.58 6.51
CA SER A 66 4.61 -13.91 5.78
C SER A 66 4.13 -12.70 4.96
N ASN A 67 2.91 -12.75 4.44
CA ASN A 67 2.29 -11.71 3.62
C ASN A 67 0.89 -11.37 4.13
N PHE A 68 0.76 -11.18 5.45
CA PHE A 68 -0.51 -10.81 6.06
C PHE A 68 -1.14 -9.61 5.33
N GLY A 69 -2.39 -9.78 4.92
CA GLY A 69 -3.16 -8.78 4.20
C GLY A 69 -2.96 -8.78 2.69
N PHE A 70 -2.24 -9.74 2.11
CA PHE A 70 -2.11 -9.86 0.66
C PHE A 70 -2.31 -11.30 0.18
N ALA A 71 -3.08 -11.47 -0.89
CA ALA A 71 -3.19 -12.74 -1.58
C ALA A 71 -3.46 -12.54 -3.08
N LYS A 72 -3.00 -13.51 -3.87
CA LYS A 72 -3.40 -13.72 -5.26
C LYS A 72 -4.05 -15.09 -5.37
N SER A 73 -5.00 -15.23 -6.27
CA SER A 73 -5.61 -16.52 -6.56
C SER A 73 -6.01 -16.63 -8.02
N THR A 74 -6.11 -17.86 -8.50
CA THR A 74 -6.62 -18.18 -9.83
C THR A 74 -7.53 -19.38 -9.70
N VAL A 75 -8.74 -19.29 -10.24
CA VAL A 75 -9.75 -20.35 -10.14
C VAL A 75 -10.33 -20.63 -11.52
N GLY A 76 -10.55 -21.92 -11.80
CA GLY A 76 -11.14 -22.39 -13.04
C GLY A 76 -10.19 -22.47 -14.23
N SER A 77 -10.77 -22.85 -15.38
CA SER A 77 -10.10 -23.02 -16.66
C SER A 77 -10.85 -22.26 -17.76
N VAL A 78 -10.16 -21.90 -18.84
CA VAL A 78 -10.76 -21.21 -20.00
C VAL A 78 -12.01 -21.97 -20.47
N PRO A 79 -13.15 -21.30 -20.69
CA PRO A 79 -13.38 -19.85 -20.69
C PRO A 79 -13.82 -19.23 -19.35
N ASN A 80 -13.85 -20.01 -18.27
CA ASN A 80 -14.33 -19.61 -16.94
C ASN A 80 -13.20 -19.38 -15.92
N GLN A 81 -11.98 -19.12 -16.40
CA GLN A 81 -10.83 -18.82 -15.54
C GLN A 81 -10.91 -17.39 -15.03
N ILE A 82 -10.55 -17.19 -13.75
CA ILE A 82 -10.58 -15.89 -13.09
C ILE A 82 -9.28 -15.70 -12.32
N PHE A 83 -8.69 -14.53 -12.49
CA PHE A 83 -7.52 -14.07 -11.74
C PHE A 83 -7.99 -13.04 -10.72
N GLY A 84 -7.43 -13.06 -9.52
CA GLY A 84 -7.77 -12.05 -8.52
C GLY A 84 -6.63 -11.78 -7.55
N LEU A 85 -6.69 -10.61 -6.93
CA LEU A 85 -5.86 -10.25 -5.80
C LEU A 85 -6.60 -9.36 -4.81
N VAL A 86 -6.13 -9.40 -3.58
CA VAL A 86 -6.53 -8.49 -2.50
C VAL A 86 -5.30 -7.92 -1.83
N LEU A 87 -5.40 -6.69 -1.33
CA LEU A 87 -4.34 -6.03 -0.59
C LEU A 87 -4.94 -5.15 0.51
N CYS A 88 -4.60 -5.42 1.76
CA CYS A 88 -4.81 -4.54 2.90
C CYS A 88 -3.68 -3.51 3.00
N ARG A 89 -4.00 -2.36 3.56
CA ARG A 89 -3.00 -1.33 3.84
C ARG A 89 -1.98 -1.82 4.87
N GLY A 90 -0.70 -1.50 4.70
CA GLY A 90 0.36 -2.15 5.48
C GLY A 90 0.35 -1.89 6.99
N ASP A 91 -0.32 -0.82 7.44
CA ASP A 91 -0.49 -0.40 8.83
C ASP A 91 -1.79 -0.91 9.49
N VAL A 92 -2.71 -1.54 8.76
CA VAL A 92 -3.97 -2.01 9.35
C VAL A 92 -3.78 -3.31 10.14
N ASN A 93 -4.47 -3.41 11.27
CA ASN A 93 -4.48 -4.62 12.09
C ASN A 93 -5.32 -5.73 11.43
N SER A 94 -5.25 -6.94 12.00
CA SER A 94 -5.88 -8.12 11.42
C SER A 94 -7.41 -8.04 11.36
N SER A 95 -8.03 -7.47 12.39
CA SER A 95 -9.48 -7.29 12.45
C SER A 95 -9.98 -6.34 11.36
N ASN A 96 -9.32 -5.18 11.21
CA ASN A 96 -9.69 -4.17 10.21
C ASN A 96 -9.43 -4.68 8.78
N CYS A 97 -8.32 -5.38 8.56
CA CYS A 97 -8.04 -6.02 7.27
C CYS A 97 -9.10 -7.05 6.91
N SER A 98 -9.41 -7.98 7.81
CA SER A 98 -10.43 -9.02 7.59
C SER A 98 -11.81 -8.42 7.32
N SER A 99 -12.21 -7.44 8.12
CA SER A 99 -13.51 -6.75 7.98
C SER A 99 -13.59 -6.00 6.65
N CYS A 100 -12.54 -5.27 6.27
CA CYS A 100 -12.47 -4.56 4.99
C CYS A 100 -12.58 -5.52 3.80
N LEU A 101 -11.82 -6.63 3.82
CA LEU A 101 -11.86 -7.61 2.74
C LEU A 101 -13.22 -8.29 2.63
N SER A 102 -13.83 -8.67 3.77
CA SER A 102 -15.18 -9.23 3.80
C SER A 102 -16.19 -8.27 3.19
N GLN A 103 -16.15 -6.99 3.57
CA GLN A 103 -17.04 -5.97 3.03
C GLN A 103 -16.81 -5.77 1.52
N ALA A 104 -15.55 -5.67 1.09
CA ALA A 104 -15.19 -5.51 -0.31
C ALA A 104 -15.70 -6.67 -1.20
N THR A 105 -15.71 -7.91 -0.70
CA THR A 105 -16.25 -9.07 -1.45
C THR A 105 -17.76 -9.00 -1.65
N GLN A 106 -18.50 -8.41 -0.71
CA GLN A 106 -19.94 -8.22 -0.80
C GLN A 106 -20.26 -7.03 -1.72
N ASP A 107 -19.63 -5.89 -1.47
CA ASP A 107 -19.91 -4.65 -2.17
C ASP A 107 -19.51 -4.70 -3.64
N ILE A 108 -18.40 -5.35 -4.00
CA ILE A 108 -18.01 -5.44 -5.41
C ILE A 108 -19.02 -6.21 -6.25
N GLN A 109 -19.72 -7.20 -5.67
CA GLN A 109 -20.76 -7.96 -6.35
C GLN A 109 -22.06 -7.15 -6.49
N ASN A 110 -22.36 -6.29 -5.52
CA ASN A 110 -23.53 -5.40 -5.55
C ASN A 110 -23.32 -4.20 -6.48
N LEU A 111 -22.12 -3.62 -6.48
CA LEU A 111 -21.78 -2.42 -7.25
C LEU A 111 -21.38 -2.72 -8.69
N CYS A 112 -20.80 -3.89 -8.95
CA CYS A 112 -20.47 -4.38 -10.29
C CYS A 112 -21.15 -5.74 -10.57
N PRO A 113 -22.50 -5.80 -10.58
CA PRO A 113 -23.21 -7.06 -10.72
C PRO A 113 -22.94 -7.68 -12.10
N TYR A 114 -22.60 -8.97 -12.10
CA TYR A 114 -22.40 -9.77 -13.31
C TYR A 114 -21.20 -9.40 -14.20
N TYR A 115 -20.34 -8.47 -13.79
CA TYR A 115 -19.14 -8.12 -14.56
C TYR A 115 -18.04 -9.17 -14.40
N LYS A 116 -17.35 -9.54 -15.49
CA LYS A 116 -16.18 -10.45 -15.44
C LYS A 116 -14.88 -9.77 -15.01
N GLU A 117 -14.93 -8.48 -14.77
CA GLU A 117 -13.82 -7.71 -14.25
C GLU A 117 -14.37 -6.63 -13.34
N ALA A 118 -13.79 -6.50 -12.15
CA ALA A 118 -14.10 -5.40 -11.27
C ALA A 118 -12.91 -5.08 -10.36
N THR A 119 -12.86 -3.84 -9.90
CA THR A 119 -11.93 -3.38 -8.86
C THR A 119 -12.69 -2.50 -7.88
N ILE A 120 -12.44 -2.70 -6.59
CA ILE A 120 -12.99 -1.85 -5.53
C ILE A 120 -11.87 -1.41 -4.60
N TYR A 121 -11.92 -0.15 -4.19
CA TYR A 121 -10.94 0.48 -3.31
C TYR A 121 -11.63 0.99 -2.05
N TYR A 122 -11.06 0.66 -0.89
CA TYR A 122 -11.36 1.24 0.41
C TYR A 122 -10.10 1.92 0.96
N ASP A 123 -10.25 2.63 2.08
CA ASP A 123 -9.09 3.20 2.74
C ASP A 123 -8.14 2.15 3.32
N PHE A 124 -8.69 0.99 3.76
CA PHE A 124 -7.96 -0.08 4.42
C PHE A 124 -7.63 -1.28 3.53
N CYS A 125 -8.27 -1.43 2.38
CA CYS A 125 -8.00 -2.54 1.48
C CYS A 125 -8.46 -2.26 0.04
N LEU A 126 -8.03 -3.11 -0.89
CA LEU A 126 -8.53 -3.16 -2.26
C LEU A 126 -8.73 -4.62 -2.68
N LEU A 127 -9.63 -4.82 -3.64
CA LEU A 127 -9.88 -6.11 -4.28
C LEU A 127 -10.04 -5.91 -5.80
N ARG A 128 -9.38 -6.77 -6.58
CA ARG A 128 -9.57 -6.83 -8.04
C ARG A 128 -9.71 -8.28 -8.50
N PHE A 129 -10.64 -8.51 -9.43
CA PHE A 129 -10.68 -9.73 -10.21
C PHE A 129 -10.88 -9.41 -11.70
N SER A 130 -10.44 -10.31 -12.58
CA SER A 130 -10.69 -10.25 -14.02
C SER A 130 -10.59 -11.64 -14.65
N ASN A 131 -11.31 -11.85 -15.75
CA ASN A 131 -11.10 -12.97 -16.68
C ASN A 131 -9.84 -12.82 -17.56
N GLN A 132 -9.15 -11.67 -17.48
CA GLN A 132 -7.87 -11.45 -18.13
C GLN A 132 -6.72 -11.55 -17.09
N ASN A 133 -5.60 -12.14 -17.49
CA ASN A 133 -4.47 -12.33 -16.59
C ASN A 133 -3.71 -11.01 -16.34
N PHE A 134 -4.16 -10.25 -15.35
CA PHE A 134 -3.47 -9.03 -14.91
C PHE A 134 -2.35 -9.31 -13.89
N LEU A 135 -2.29 -10.52 -13.32
CA LEU A 135 -1.32 -10.89 -12.28
C LEU A 135 0.09 -11.11 -12.83
N SER A 136 0.23 -11.28 -14.14
CA SER A 136 1.52 -11.42 -14.83
C SER A 136 2.22 -10.09 -15.09
N SER A 137 1.60 -8.96 -14.78
CA SER A 137 2.18 -7.63 -14.98
C SER A 137 2.20 -6.82 -13.68
N THR A 138 2.98 -5.74 -13.69
CA THR A 138 3.02 -4.73 -12.63
C THR A 138 2.23 -3.48 -13.01
N ASP A 139 1.39 -3.57 -14.04
CA ASP A 139 0.62 -2.45 -14.55
C ASP A 139 -0.49 -2.03 -13.57
N ASN A 140 -0.67 -0.73 -13.45
CA ASN A 140 -1.73 -0.07 -12.69
C ASN A 140 -2.81 0.48 -13.63
N THR A 141 -3.18 -0.25 -14.70
CA THR A 141 -4.31 0.15 -15.55
C THR A 141 -5.53 0.48 -14.70
N ASN A 142 -6.27 1.52 -15.10
CA ASN A 142 -7.47 2.01 -14.39
C ASN A 142 -7.16 2.62 -13.00
N GLN A 143 -6.14 3.48 -12.93
CA GLN A 143 -5.85 4.25 -11.73
C GLN A 143 -7.02 5.16 -11.34
N VAL A 144 -7.23 5.33 -10.03
CA VAL A 144 -8.16 6.33 -9.49
C VAL A 144 -7.35 7.46 -8.86
N TYR A 145 -7.72 8.69 -9.22
CA TYR A 145 -7.10 9.89 -8.70
C TYR A 145 -8.04 10.62 -7.75
N MET A 146 -7.55 10.97 -6.57
CA MET A 146 -8.28 11.79 -5.61
C MET A 146 -7.35 12.89 -5.12
N TRP A 147 -7.88 14.09 -4.85
CA TRP A 147 -7.06 15.20 -4.39
C TRP A 147 -7.85 16.11 -3.47
N ASN A 148 -7.12 16.77 -2.57
CA ASN A 148 -7.65 17.87 -1.81
C ASN A 148 -7.90 19.05 -2.75
N THR A 149 -9.12 19.60 -2.74
CA THR A 149 -9.50 20.70 -3.63
C THR A 149 -8.81 22.02 -3.26
N GLN A 150 -8.23 22.11 -2.07
CA GLN A 150 -7.45 23.25 -1.60
C GLN A 150 -5.99 23.18 -2.03
N ASN A 151 -5.40 24.35 -2.20
CA ASN A 151 -3.96 24.50 -2.42
C ASN A 151 -3.27 24.87 -1.10
N VAL A 152 -1.96 24.60 -1.01
CA VAL A 152 -1.14 25.22 0.02
C VAL A 152 -1.04 26.73 -0.20
N THR A 153 -0.87 27.47 0.89
CA THR A 153 -0.47 28.88 0.86
C THR A 153 1.03 28.99 0.59
N GLY A 154 1.45 29.98 -0.20
CA GLY A 154 2.87 30.17 -0.55
C GLY A 154 3.28 29.55 -1.89
N SER A 155 4.57 29.25 -2.05
CA SER A 155 5.12 28.74 -3.31
C SER A 155 4.73 27.29 -3.56
N LYS A 156 3.83 27.07 -4.53
CA LYS A 156 3.39 25.72 -4.96
C LYS A 156 4.54 24.85 -5.45
N THR A 157 5.49 25.45 -6.16
CA THR A 157 6.68 24.75 -6.68
C THR A 157 7.56 24.26 -5.53
N LEU A 158 7.85 25.14 -4.55
CA LEU A 158 8.66 24.78 -3.40
C LEU A 158 7.99 23.67 -2.57
N TYR A 159 6.68 23.78 -2.32
CA TYR A 159 5.94 22.72 -1.65
C TYR A 159 5.96 21.40 -2.42
N SER A 160 5.79 21.45 -3.75
CA SER A 160 5.85 20.24 -4.59
C SER A 160 7.23 19.57 -4.55
N ASN A 161 8.31 20.33 -4.39
CA ASN A 161 9.65 19.77 -4.19
C ASN A 161 9.78 19.06 -2.82
N TYR A 162 9.17 19.61 -1.77
CA TYR A 162 9.10 18.94 -0.47
C TYR A 162 8.25 17.66 -0.51
N VAL A 163 7.10 17.68 -1.19
CA VAL A 163 6.29 16.48 -1.42
C VAL A 163 7.10 15.44 -2.19
N ARG A 164 7.82 15.83 -3.25
CA ARG A 164 8.71 14.92 -3.99
C ARG A 164 9.74 14.27 -3.06
N TYR A 165 10.43 15.07 -2.26
CA TYR A 165 11.43 14.59 -1.32
C TYR A 165 10.84 13.57 -0.35
N LEU A 166 9.73 13.92 0.32
CA LEU A 166 9.02 13.03 1.23
C LEU A 166 8.63 11.70 0.55
N MET A 167 7.97 11.79 -0.60
CA MET A 167 7.41 10.61 -1.26
C MET A 167 8.50 9.71 -1.84
N ASN A 168 9.57 10.26 -2.43
CA ASN A 168 10.70 9.47 -2.95
C ASN A 168 11.43 8.74 -1.83
N THR A 169 11.79 9.43 -0.74
CA THR A 169 12.46 8.79 0.40
C THR A 169 11.59 7.71 1.03
N THR A 170 10.28 7.94 1.10
CA THR A 170 9.31 6.95 1.60
C THR A 170 9.18 5.75 0.64
N ALA A 171 9.18 5.98 -0.67
CA ALA A 171 9.14 4.94 -1.71
C ALA A 171 10.39 4.05 -1.69
N ASP A 172 11.58 4.64 -1.59
CA ASP A 172 12.83 3.89 -1.45
C ASP A 172 12.80 3.00 -0.20
N TYR A 173 12.35 3.55 0.93
CA TYR A 173 12.24 2.78 2.15
C TYR A 173 11.26 1.60 2.04
N ALA A 174 10.09 1.82 1.42
CA ALA A 174 9.12 0.76 1.16
C ALA A 174 9.68 -0.32 0.24
N ALA A 175 10.36 0.06 -0.84
CA ALA A 175 10.88 -0.86 -1.84
C ALA A 175 12.02 -1.74 -1.30
N PHE A 176 12.97 -1.16 -0.56
CA PHE A 176 14.21 -1.85 -0.18
C PHE A 176 14.21 -2.47 1.23
N ASN A 177 13.50 -1.88 2.19
CA ASN A 177 13.69 -2.21 3.61
C ASN A 177 12.50 -2.91 4.27
N ARG A 178 11.46 -3.30 3.51
CA ARG A 178 10.22 -3.85 4.10
C ARG A 178 9.63 -5.00 3.29
N SER A 179 9.37 -6.13 3.96
CA SER A 179 8.71 -7.31 3.37
C SER A 179 7.29 -7.02 2.88
N LYS A 180 6.57 -6.12 3.56
CA LYS A 180 5.22 -5.68 3.15
C LYS A 180 5.19 -4.67 1.98
N LYS A 181 6.37 -4.21 1.51
CA LYS A 181 6.50 -3.15 0.50
C LYS A 181 5.64 -1.90 0.79
N PHE A 182 5.62 -1.50 2.06
CA PHE A 182 4.79 -0.42 2.60
C PHE A 182 5.66 0.52 3.42
N ALA A 183 5.44 1.83 3.28
CA ALA A 183 6.03 2.80 4.18
C ALA A 183 5.14 4.02 4.41
N THR A 184 5.34 4.65 5.57
CA THR A 184 4.80 5.97 5.91
C THR A 184 5.94 6.92 6.25
N GLY A 185 5.77 8.19 5.90
CA GLY A 185 6.74 9.24 6.16
C GLY A 185 6.06 10.52 6.60
N GLN A 186 6.76 11.29 7.42
CA GLN A 186 6.32 12.59 7.88
C GLN A 186 7.44 13.59 7.62
N LEU A 187 7.09 14.75 7.07
CA LEU A 187 8.01 15.83 6.79
C LEU A 187 7.60 17.07 7.57
N ASN A 188 8.43 17.45 8.54
CA ASN A 188 8.24 18.67 9.31
C ASN A 188 8.81 19.87 8.54
N LEU A 189 7.96 20.83 8.15
CA LEU A 189 8.34 21.99 7.33
C LEU A 189 8.57 23.28 8.14
N SER A 190 8.67 23.16 9.47
CA SER A 190 9.15 24.11 10.47
C SER A 190 8.55 25.53 10.54
N GLN A 191 7.84 26.05 9.52
CA GLN A 191 6.95 27.25 9.58
C GLN A 191 6.41 27.72 8.21
N ALA A 192 7.06 27.42 7.08
CA ALA A 192 6.66 27.98 5.77
C ALA A 192 5.48 27.24 5.11
N PHE A 193 5.30 25.98 5.47
CA PHE A 193 4.26 25.09 4.93
C PHE A 193 3.72 24.19 6.05
N PRO A 194 2.50 23.66 5.89
CA PRO A 194 1.97 22.66 6.81
C PRO A 194 2.85 21.41 6.81
N GLU A 195 2.94 20.77 7.96
CA GLU A 195 3.49 19.42 8.06
C GLU A 195 2.78 18.49 7.09
N THR A 196 3.55 17.59 6.46
CA THR A 196 3.03 16.73 5.39
C THR A 196 3.32 15.28 5.70
N TYR A 197 2.32 14.43 5.49
CA TYR A 197 2.30 13.01 5.77
C TYR A 197 2.17 12.26 4.45
N GLY A 198 2.98 11.21 4.26
CA GLY A 198 3.05 10.40 3.05
C GLY A 198 2.90 8.92 3.35
N LEU A 199 2.24 8.20 2.44
CA LEU A 199 2.08 6.75 2.47
C LEU A 199 2.27 6.21 1.07
N VAL A 200 3.03 5.12 0.97
CA VAL A 200 3.27 4.41 -0.29
C VAL A 200 3.17 2.91 -0.07
N GLN A 201 2.67 2.19 -1.06
CA GLN A 201 2.56 0.73 -0.97
C GLN A 201 2.63 0.06 -2.33
N CYS A 202 3.36 -1.05 -2.42
CA CYS A 202 3.28 -2.01 -3.52
C CYS A 202 2.62 -3.32 -3.06
N THR A 203 2.21 -4.16 -4.00
CA THR A 203 1.87 -5.54 -3.68
C THR A 203 3.14 -6.30 -3.25
N PRO A 204 3.11 -7.09 -2.16
CA PRO A 204 4.29 -7.80 -1.64
C PRO A 204 4.98 -8.77 -2.61
N ASP A 205 4.32 -9.21 -3.68
CA ASP A 205 4.89 -10.08 -4.70
C ASP A 205 5.81 -9.38 -5.70
N MET A 206 5.91 -8.05 -5.65
CA MET A 206 6.76 -7.28 -6.56
C MET A 206 8.23 -7.34 -6.15
N SER A 207 9.12 -7.41 -7.14
CA SER A 207 10.54 -7.22 -6.92
C SER A 207 10.81 -5.81 -6.40
N THR A 208 11.97 -5.63 -5.76
CA THR A 208 12.38 -4.31 -5.26
C THR A 208 12.45 -3.26 -6.38
N SER A 209 12.99 -3.61 -7.55
CA SER A 209 13.10 -2.72 -8.71
C SER A 209 11.73 -2.37 -9.28
N ASP A 210 10.82 -3.34 -9.39
CA ASP A 210 9.48 -3.09 -9.92
C ASP A 210 8.68 -2.21 -8.97
N CYS A 211 8.79 -2.45 -7.66
CA CYS A 211 8.11 -1.63 -6.66
C CYS A 211 8.61 -0.18 -6.69
N ALA A 212 9.93 0.02 -6.70
CA ALA A 212 10.53 1.35 -6.81
C ALA A 212 10.09 2.07 -8.10
N SER A 213 10.13 1.37 -9.24
CA SER A 213 9.73 1.93 -10.53
C SER A 213 8.25 2.31 -10.57
N CYS A 214 7.39 1.45 -10.00
CA CYS A 214 5.96 1.70 -9.91
C CYS A 214 5.66 2.93 -9.05
N LEU A 215 6.22 3.01 -7.84
CA LEU A 215 6.01 4.13 -6.93
C LEU A 215 6.55 5.44 -7.51
N ASN A 216 7.75 5.45 -8.07
CA ASN A 216 8.33 6.65 -8.69
C ASN A 216 7.47 7.15 -9.86
N SER A 217 6.94 6.24 -10.68
CA SER A 217 6.03 6.61 -11.78
C SER A 217 4.75 7.28 -11.25
N LEU A 218 4.17 6.77 -10.16
CA LEU A 218 3.01 7.41 -9.52
C LEU A 218 3.37 8.76 -8.92
N ILE A 219 4.55 8.92 -8.33
CA ILE A 219 5.00 10.18 -7.74
C ILE A 219 5.17 11.25 -8.82
N ASP A 220 5.79 10.91 -9.95
CA ASP A 220 5.93 11.84 -11.08
C ASP A 220 4.55 12.26 -11.63
N GLU A 221 3.63 11.31 -11.76
CA GLU A 221 2.26 11.60 -12.17
C GLU A 221 1.51 12.50 -11.17
N MET A 222 1.65 12.20 -9.87
CA MET A 222 1.05 12.98 -8.80
C MET A 222 1.53 14.42 -8.82
N LEU A 223 2.84 14.65 -8.96
CA LEU A 223 3.40 15.99 -8.99
C LEU A 223 3.02 16.74 -10.27
N LYS A 224 2.89 16.04 -11.40
CA LYS A 224 2.43 16.64 -12.66
C LYS A 224 0.97 17.08 -12.58
N ARG A 225 0.10 16.30 -11.95
CA ARG A 225 -1.35 16.58 -11.91
C ARG A 225 -1.78 17.45 -10.73
N PHE A 226 -1.11 17.33 -9.59
CA PHE A 226 -1.57 17.88 -8.31
C PHE A 226 -0.54 18.78 -7.62
N SER A 227 0.29 19.46 -8.42
CA SER A 227 1.27 20.43 -7.90
C SER A 227 0.62 21.49 -7.00
N GLY A 228 1.17 21.64 -5.79
CA GLY A 228 0.71 22.62 -4.81
C GLY A 228 -0.63 22.32 -4.13
N ARG A 229 -1.22 21.13 -4.33
CA ARG A 229 -2.39 20.68 -3.57
C ARG A 229 -1.99 20.35 -2.13
N GLN A 230 -2.95 20.48 -1.21
CA GLN A 230 -2.73 20.07 0.20
C GLN A 230 -2.71 18.54 0.39
N GLY A 231 -3.15 17.80 -0.62
CA GLY A 231 -3.19 16.35 -0.57
C GLY A 231 -3.54 15.76 -1.92
N ALA A 232 -3.01 14.58 -2.18
CA ALA A 232 -3.36 13.80 -3.36
C ALA A 232 -3.18 12.31 -3.08
N ARG A 233 -3.95 11.50 -3.81
CA ARG A 233 -3.94 10.05 -3.76
C ARG A 233 -4.03 9.51 -5.18
N ILE A 234 -3.17 8.54 -5.49
CA ILE A 234 -3.27 7.74 -6.71
C ILE A 234 -3.39 6.28 -6.28
N LEU A 235 -4.51 5.69 -6.63
CA LEU A 235 -4.85 4.30 -6.35
C LEU A 235 -4.58 3.46 -7.59
N GLY A 236 -3.55 2.63 -7.50
CA GLY A 236 -3.30 1.52 -8.42
C GLY A 236 -3.41 0.19 -7.67
N VAL A 237 -3.66 -0.88 -8.42
CA VAL A 237 -3.82 -2.24 -7.89
C VAL A 237 -2.47 -2.82 -7.43
N ARG A 238 -1.40 -2.55 -8.19
CA ARG A 238 -0.03 -3.05 -7.95
C ARG A 238 0.78 -2.12 -7.07
N CYS A 239 0.58 -0.81 -7.19
CA CYS A 239 1.08 0.15 -6.21
C CYS A 239 0.16 1.37 -6.06
N ASN A 240 0.20 2.04 -4.91
CA ASN A 240 -0.59 3.22 -4.62
C ASN A 240 0.19 4.19 -3.71
N ILE A 241 -0.19 5.46 -3.77
CA ILE A 241 0.44 6.53 -3.01
C ILE A 241 -0.60 7.53 -2.50
N ARG A 242 -0.33 8.14 -1.35
CA ARG A 242 -1.13 9.22 -0.77
C ARG A 242 -0.24 10.19 0.00
N TYR A 243 -0.49 11.48 -0.13
CA TYR A 243 -0.03 12.46 0.86
C TYR A 243 -1.17 13.38 1.28
N GLU A 244 -1.07 13.89 2.50
CA GLU A 244 -1.99 14.86 3.09
C GLU A 244 -1.24 15.77 4.07
N ILE A 245 -1.83 16.90 4.43
CA ILE A 245 -1.34 17.80 5.49
C ILE A 245 -1.81 17.40 6.91
N TYR A 246 -2.43 16.22 7.04
CA TYR A 246 -2.89 15.66 8.30
C TYR A 246 -2.55 14.17 8.35
N SER A 247 -2.38 13.61 9.54
CA SER A 247 -2.16 12.17 9.67
C SER A 247 -3.44 11.38 9.33
N PHE A 248 -3.30 10.33 8.52
CA PHE A 248 -4.39 9.45 8.07
C PHE A 248 -4.08 7.96 8.30
N TYR A 249 -3.03 7.68 9.07
CA TYR A 249 -2.64 6.33 9.47
C TYR A 249 -2.46 6.28 11.00
N SER A 250 -2.79 5.13 11.58
CA SER A 250 -2.95 5.00 13.04
C SER A 250 -1.63 4.79 13.79
N SER A 251 -0.51 4.66 13.06
CA SER A 251 0.81 4.38 13.60
C SER A 251 1.72 5.60 13.56
N VAL A 252 2.78 5.58 14.37
CA VAL A 252 3.89 6.53 14.22
C VAL A 252 4.49 6.35 12.82
N SER A 253 4.75 7.47 12.14
CA SER A 253 5.40 7.48 10.84
C SER A 253 6.69 6.67 10.86
N LEU A 254 6.88 5.76 9.90
CA LEU A 254 8.09 4.94 9.85
C LEU A 254 9.34 5.77 9.55
N LEU A 255 9.16 6.89 8.85
CA LEU A 255 10.17 7.90 8.62
C LEU A 255 9.71 9.24 9.19
N SER A 256 10.60 9.91 9.92
CA SER A 256 10.45 11.30 10.32
C SER A 256 11.57 12.10 9.67
N LEU A 257 11.20 13.01 8.77
CA LEU A 257 12.09 13.75 7.89
C LEU A 257 12.04 15.24 8.22
N THR A 258 13.14 15.92 7.89
CA THR A 258 13.25 17.38 7.91
C THR A 258 13.59 17.86 6.50
N PRO A 259 13.35 19.14 6.18
CA PRO A 259 13.61 19.66 4.85
C PRO A 259 15.11 19.49 4.53
N PRO A 260 15.47 19.10 3.29
CA PRO A 260 16.86 19.11 2.88
C PRO A 260 17.43 20.52 3.10
N VAL A 261 18.55 20.62 3.80
CA VAL A 261 19.20 21.93 4.03
C VAL A 261 19.58 22.48 2.67
N GLU A 262 19.02 23.64 2.30
CA GLU A 262 19.17 24.25 0.97
C GLU A 262 20.63 24.62 0.62
N ASN A 263 21.57 24.43 1.55
CA ASN A 263 23.01 24.62 1.38
C ASN A 263 23.83 23.61 2.19
N ALA A 264 23.49 22.32 2.19
CA ALA A 264 24.42 21.31 2.70
C ALA A 264 25.72 21.38 1.86
N PRO A 265 26.91 21.58 2.46
CA PRO A 265 28.16 21.49 1.74
C PRO A 265 28.20 20.15 1.00
N ALA A 266 28.63 20.16 -0.26
CA ALA A 266 28.84 18.92 -1.00
C ALA A 266 29.61 17.93 -0.10
N PRO A 267 29.24 16.63 -0.07
CA PRO A 267 30.01 15.64 0.66
C PRO A 267 31.48 15.80 0.27
N ALA A 268 32.36 15.96 1.26
CA ALA A 268 33.78 16.09 1.01
C ALA A 268 34.20 14.97 0.05
N PRO A 269 34.99 15.25 -1.01
CA PRO A 269 35.46 14.21 -1.92
C PRO A 269 35.99 13.06 -1.10
N ALA A 270 35.48 11.85 -1.34
CA ALA A 270 35.97 10.66 -0.67
C ALA A 270 37.49 10.66 -0.81
N MET A 271 38.22 10.73 0.31
CA MET A 271 39.67 10.62 0.30
C MET A 271 39.99 9.28 -0.36
N THR A 272 40.52 9.33 -1.57
CA THR A 272 41.08 8.17 -2.23
C THR A 272 42.10 7.55 -1.27
N PRO A 273 41.98 6.26 -0.92
CA PRO A 273 42.99 5.61 -0.10
C PRO A 273 44.36 5.80 -0.75
N PRO A 274 45.42 6.06 0.04
CA PRO A 274 46.74 6.30 -0.50
C PRO A 274 47.15 5.10 -1.36
N VAL A 275 47.53 5.39 -2.60
CA VAL A 275 48.14 4.43 -3.51
C VAL A 275 49.38 3.89 -2.81
N MET A 276 49.31 2.63 -2.36
CA MET A 276 50.44 1.94 -1.79
C MET A 276 51.37 1.58 -2.96
N ASN A 277 52.43 2.38 -3.14
CA ASN A 277 53.47 2.06 -4.11
C ASN A 277 54.10 0.69 -3.75
N PRO A 278 54.28 -0.22 -4.72
CA PRO A 278 55.01 -1.45 -4.47
C PRO A 278 56.45 -1.11 -4.04
N GLY A 279 56.81 -1.52 -2.82
CA GLY A 279 58.19 -1.46 -2.35
C GLY A 279 59.11 -2.38 -3.17
N PRO A 280 60.44 -2.16 -3.11
CA PRO A 280 61.40 -2.89 -3.94
C PRO A 280 61.37 -4.40 -3.63
N GLN A 281 61.41 -5.22 -4.67
CA GLN A 281 61.49 -6.69 -4.57
C GLN A 281 62.72 -7.12 -3.76
N GLY A 282 62.49 -7.65 -2.56
CA GLY A 282 63.49 -8.37 -1.78
C GLY A 282 63.52 -9.85 -2.19
N MET A 283 64.72 -10.36 -2.45
CA MET A 283 65.00 -11.76 -2.84
C MET A 283 64.29 -12.79 -1.96
N GLU A 284 63.47 -13.62 -2.59
CA GLU A 284 62.84 -14.79 -2.00
C GLU A 284 63.90 -15.91 -1.86
N ARG A 285 64.18 -16.34 -0.63
CA ARG A 285 65.04 -17.50 -0.36
C ARG A 285 64.20 -18.77 -0.38
N THR A 286 64.34 -19.56 -1.44
CA THR A 286 63.74 -20.89 -1.58
C THR A 286 64.31 -21.86 -0.55
N ILE A 287 63.46 -22.40 0.33
CA ILE A 287 63.76 -23.52 1.22
C ILE A 287 63.09 -24.77 0.63
N TYR A 288 63.89 -25.76 0.25
CA TYR A 288 63.40 -27.04 -0.29
C TYR A 288 63.02 -28.00 0.85
N PHE A 289 61.78 -28.49 0.85
CA PHE A 289 61.36 -29.65 1.64
C PHE A 289 61.16 -30.85 0.71
N THR A 290 61.95 -31.90 0.89
CA THR A 290 61.80 -33.19 0.22
C THR A 290 60.90 -34.12 1.04
N CYS A 291 59.73 -34.47 0.52
CA CYS A 291 58.91 -35.57 1.06
C CYS A 291 59.34 -36.88 0.39
N ALA A 292 59.76 -37.86 1.20
CA ALA A 292 59.98 -39.23 0.77
C ALA A 292 58.65 -40.01 0.82
N SER A 293 58.33 -40.68 -0.29
CA SER A 293 57.16 -41.54 -0.44
C SER A 293 57.41 -42.91 0.19
N ILE A 294 56.47 -43.39 1.01
CA ILE A 294 56.39 -44.81 1.40
C ILE A 294 55.29 -45.44 0.54
N THR A 295 55.63 -46.51 -0.18
CA THR A 295 54.68 -47.33 -0.95
C THR A 295 54.50 -48.70 -0.33
N SER A 296 53.24 -49.11 -0.28
CA SER A 296 52.63 -50.41 0.11
C SER A 296 52.33 -50.58 1.59
#